data_AF-A0A355GJP4-F1
#
_entry.id   AF-A0A355GJP4-F1
#
_cell.length_a   1.000
_cell.length_b   1.000
_cell.length_c   1.000
_cell.angle_alpha   90.00
_cell.angle_beta   90.00
_cell.angle_gamma   90.00
#
_symmetry.space_group_name_H-M   'P 1'
#
loop_
_entity.id
_entity.type
_entity.pdbx_description
1 polymer ?
#
loop_
_entity_poly.entity_id
_entity_poly.type
_entity_poly.pdbx_seq_one_letter_code
_entity_poly.pdbx_strand_id
1 'polypeptide(L)'
;MAKQLVAEVKVQIPGGAATPAPPVGTALGPHGVNIGQFVQQFNDRTKDMAGTTIPVVISVYNDRSFDFIMKSPPAAELLKQAAQIAKG
;
A
#
# COMPACT_ATOMS: atom_id res chain seq x y z
N MET A 1 19.12 7.44 -17.18
CA MET A 1 18.95 6.04 -17.61
C MET A 1 17.67 5.53 -16.95
N ALA A 2 16.60 5.36 -17.73
CA ALA A 2 15.25 5.11 -17.21
C ALA A 2 15.12 3.63 -16.82
N LYS A 3 14.90 3.35 -15.53
CA LYS A 3 14.53 2.01 -15.08
C LYS A 3 13.25 1.62 -15.83
N GLN A 4 13.31 0.57 -16.67
CA GLN A 4 12.14 0.09 -17.39
C GLN A 4 11.16 -0.53 -16.38
N LEU A 5 9.99 0.08 -16.28
CA LEU A 5 8.86 -0.43 -15.53
C LEU A 5 8.38 -1.72 -16.22
N VAL A 6 8.37 -2.83 -15.49
CA VAL A 6 7.88 -4.13 -15.97
C VAL A 6 6.38 -4.24 -15.75
N ALA A 7 5.91 -3.84 -14.57
CA ALA A 7 4.51 -3.90 -14.21
C ALA A 7 4.18 -2.84 -13.15
N GLU A 8 2.97 -2.30 -13.22
CA GLU A 8 2.38 -1.47 -12.17
C GLU A 8 1.18 -2.21 -11.57
N VAL A 9 1.23 -2.44 -10.26
CA VAL A 9 0.20 -3.13 -9.50
C VAL A 9 -0.44 -2.13 -8.54
N LYS A 10 -1.78 -2.00 -8.59
CA LYS A 10 -2.54 -1.14 -7.69
C LYS A 10 -3.28 -1.99 -6.69
N VAL A 11 -3.01 -1.80 -5.41
CA VAL A 11 -3.66 -2.51 -4.31
C VAL A 11 -4.23 -1.51 -3.32
N GLN A 12 -5.36 -1.88 -2.72
CA GLN A 12 -5.96 -1.12 -1.63
C GLN A 12 -5.80 -1.92 -0.35
N ILE A 13 -5.16 -1.32 0.65
CA ILE A 13 -4.82 -2.02 1.89
C ILE A 13 -5.25 -1.13 3.07
N PRO A 14 -5.95 -1.68 4.07
CA PRO A 14 -6.22 -0.96 5.31
C PRO A 14 -4.91 -0.67 6.06
N GLY A 15 -4.70 0.59 6.42
CA GLY A 15 -3.55 1.05 7.19
C GLY A 15 -3.44 0.31 8.52
N GLY A 16 -2.22 -0.04 8.90
CA GLY A 16 -1.92 -0.81 10.12
C GLY A 16 -2.33 -2.29 10.09
N ALA A 17 -2.97 -2.76 9.01
CA ALA A 17 -3.44 -4.13 8.87
C ALA A 17 -3.11 -4.71 7.47
N ALA A 18 -1.95 -4.37 6.90
CA ALA A 18 -1.49 -5.08 5.72
C ALA A 18 -1.27 -6.55 6.05
N THR A 19 -1.92 -7.40 5.27
CA THR A 19 -1.73 -8.84 5.30
C THR A 19 -1.20 -9.29 3.94
N PRO A 20 -0.40 -10.37 3.91
CA PRO A 20 0.05 -10.99 2.65
C PRO A 20 -1.09 -11.72 1.91
N ALA A 21 -2.34 -11.29 2.12
CA ALA A 21 -3.55 -11.90 1.60
C ALA A 21 -3.54 -12.00 0.07
N PRO A 22 -4.39 -12.87 -0.52
CA PRO A 22 -4.43 -13.13 -1.96
C PRO A 22 -4.41 -11.88 -2.86
N PRO A 23 -5.14 -10.77 -2.59
CA PRO A 23 -5.12 -9.62 -3.51
C PRO A 23 -3.74 -8.98 -3.68
N VAL A 24 -2.89 -8.99 -2.65
CA VAL A 24 -1.52 -8.45 -2.71
C VAL A 24 -0.54 -9.56 -3.12
N GLY A 25 -0.67 -10.75 -2.53
CA GLY A 25 0.21 -11.88 -2.79
C GLY A 25 0.11 -12.42 -4.22
N THR A 26 -1.10 -12.50 -4.79
CA THR A 26 -1.32 -12.93 -6.18
C THR A 26 -0.87 -11.87 -7.19
N ALA A 27 -0.97 -10.59 -6.83
CA ALA A 27 -0.57 -9.50 -7.72
C ALA A 27 0.95 -9.25 -7.71
N LEU A 28 1.64 -9.47 -6.59
CA LEU A 28 3.08 -9.22 -6.44
C LEU A 28 3.95 -10.49 -6.53
N GLY A 29 3.40 -11.65 -6.18
CA GLY A 29 4.08 -12.95 -6.25
C GLY A 29 4.68 -13.29 -7.62
N PRO A 30 3.95 -13.14 -8.75
CA PRO A 30 4.49 -13.47 -10.07
C PRO A 30 5.61 -12.52 -10.51
N HIS A 31 5.74 -11.36 -9.86
CA HIS A 31 6.77 -10.37 -10.15
C HIS A 31 8.03 -10.52 -9.29
N GLY A 32 8.08 -11.52 -8.39
CA GLY A 32 9.26 -11.78 -7.54
C GLY A 32 9.50 -10.70 -6.48
N VAL A 33 8.47 -9.91 -6.15
CA VAL A 33 8.54 -8.84 -5.15
C VAL A 33 8.45 -9.45 -3.74
N ASN A 34 9.23 -8.90 -2.80
CA ASN A 34 9.22 -9.39 -1.42
C ASN A 34 7.99 -8.87 -0.65
N ILE A 35 6.91 -9.67 -0.66
CA ILE A 35 5.62 -9.34 -0.03
C ILE A 35 5.78 -9.07 1.48
N GLY A 36 6.63 -9.84 2.17
CA GLY A 36 6.85 -9.65 3.62
C GLY A 36 7.49 -8.30 3.93
N GLN A 37 8.48 -7.89 3.13
CA GLN A 37 9.14 -6.59 3.29
C GLN A 37 8.18 -5.43 2.98
N PHE A 38 7.33 -5.59 1.97
CA PHE A 38 6.29 -4.62 1.63
C PHE A 38 5.26 -4.47 2.77
N VAL A 39 4.74 -5.59 3.31
CA VAL A 39 3.77 -5.59 4.41
C VAL A 39 4.35 -4.89 5.64
N GLN A 40 5.61 -5.16 5.98
CA GLN A 40 6.27 -4.53 7.11
C GLN A 40 6.47 -3.01 6.91
N GLN A 41 7.03 -2.59 5.77
CA GLN A 41 7.22 -1.17 5.49
C GLN A 41 5.90 -0.41 5.38
N PHE A 42 4.86 -1.04 4.82
CA PHE A 42 3.53 -0.45 4.76
C PHE A 42 2.94 -0.30 6.17
N ASN A 43 3.01 -1.34 7.01
CA ASN A 43 2.49 -1.26 8.38
C ASN A 43 3.25 -0.24 9.24
N ASP A 44 4.57 -0.13 9.09
CA ASP A 44 5.38 0.86 9.81
C ASP A 44 5.02 2.29 9.38
N ARG A 45 4.81 2.52 8.07
CA ARG A 45 4.45 3.84 7.54
C ARG A 45 2.97 4.21 7.74
N THR A 46 2.10 3.22 7.85
CA THR A 46 0.65 3.41 8.04
C THR A 46 0.22 3.16 9.48
N LYS A 47 1.18 3.04 10.40
CA LYS A 47 0.95 2.86 11.84
C LYS A 47 0.13 4.01 12.43
N ASP A 48 0.40 5.23 11.97
CA ASP A 48 -0.32 6.45 12.38
C ASP A 48 -1.66 6.62 11.64
N MET A 49 -1.93 5.80 10.62
CA MET A 49 -3.13 5.81 9.79
C MET A 49 -3.93 4.51 9.93
N ALA A 50 -3.81 3.85 11.10
CA ALA A 50 -4.47 2.59 11.38
C ALA A 50 -5.99 2.71 11.22
N GLY A 51 -6.57 1.84 10.39
CA GLY A 51 -8.01 1.81 10.13
C GLY A 51 -8.48 2.56 8.88
N THR A 52 -7.61 3.27 8.16
CA THR A 52 -7.98 3.93 6.89
C THR A 52 -7.51 3.11 5.69
N THR A 53 -8.35 2.92 4.65
CA THR A 53 -7.93 2.26 3.41
C THR A 53 -7.00 3.15 2.60
N ILE A 54 -5.76 2.70 2.41
CA ILE A 54 -4.71 3.43 1.70
C ILE A 54 -4.46 2.73 0.35
N PRO A 55 -4.69 3.44 -0.78
CA PRO A 55 -4.32 2.92 -2.08
C PRO A 55 -2.80 3.02 -2.27
N VAL A 56 -2.19 1.91 -2.66
CA VAL A 56 -0.76 1.81 -2.94
C VAL A 56 -0.55 1.41 -4.38
N VAL A 57 0.38 2.10 -5.03
CA VAL A 57 0.85 1.78 -6.38
C VAL A 57 2.23 1.17 -6.25
N ILE A 58 2.40 -0.05 -6.75
CA ILE A 58 3.64 -0.81 -6.68
C ILE A 58 4.18 -0.93 -8.10
N SER A 59 5.32 -0.31 -8.33
CA SER A 59 6.04 -0.27 -9.59
C SER A 59 7.16 -1.30 -9.54
N VAL A 60 7.06 -2.36 -10.33
CA VAL A 60 8.08 -3.40 -10.45
C VAL A 60 8.99 -3.06 -11.62
N TYR A 61 10.30 -3.15 -11.41
CA TYR A 61 11.32 -2.94 -12.44
C TYR A 61 12.00 -4.26 -12.84
N ASN A 62 12.70 -4.24 -13.97
CA ASN A 62 13.31 -5.43 -14.57
C ASN A 62 14.48 -6.01 -13.77
N ASP A 63 15.08 -5.22 -12.89
CA ASP A 63 16.12 -5.63 -11.96
C ASP A 63 15.58 -6.36 -10.71
N ARG A 64 14.28 -6.69 -10.68
CA ARG A 64 13.55 -7.19 -9.50
C ARG A 64 13.47 -6.18 -8.35
N SER A 65 13.85 -4.93 -8.58
CA SER A 65 13.53 -3.84 -7.66
C SER A 65 12.04 -3.55 -7.74
N PHE A 66 11.46 -3.17 -6.60
CA PHE A 66 10.11 -2.66 -6.51
C PHE A 66 10.16 -1.29 -5.84
N ASP A 67 9.46 -0.32 -6.41
CA ASP A 67 9.11 0.91 -5.72
C ASP A 67 7.63 0.84 -5.38
N PHE A 68 7.24 1.36 -4.22
CA PHE A 68 5.84 1.52 -3.89
C PHE A 68 5.58 2.95 -3.42
N ILE A 69 4.51 3.51 -3.96
CA ILE A 69 4.04 4.85 -3.62
C ILE A 69 2.71 4.65 -2.93
N MET A 70 2.71 4.92 -1.63
CA MET A 70 1.46 5.06 -0.88
C MET A 70 0.86 6.39 -1.29
N LYS A 71 -0.33 6.35 -1.89
CA LYS A 71 -1.09 7.59 -2.07
C LYS A 71 -1.64 7.98 -0.70
N SER A 72 -1.74 9.29 -0.46
CA SER A 72 -2.42 9.75 0.75
C SER A 72 -3.82 9.13 0.78
N PRO A 73 -4.23 8.55 1.92
CA PRO A 73 -5.61 8.16 2.09
C PRO A 73 -6.51 9.36 1.84
N PRO A 74 -7.76 9.15 1.39
CA PRO A 74 -8.69 10.24 1.21
C PRO A 74 -8.77 11.03 2.52
N ALA A 75 -8.49 12.33 2.45
CA ALA A 75 -8.53 13.25 3.59
C ALA A 75 -9.86 13.17 4.35
N ALA A 76 -10.92 12.63 3.73
CA ALA A 76 -12.19 12.30 4.35
C ALA A 76 -12.08 11.37 5.56
N GLU A 77 -11.17 10.39 5.59
CA GLU A 77 -11.01 9.47 6.73
C GLU A 77 -10.13 10.08 7.84
N LEU A 78 -9.06 10.79 7.47
CA LEU A 78 -8.24 11.58 8.41
C LEU A 78 -9.06 12.68 9.08
N LEU A 79 -9.96 13.33 8.33
CA LEU A 79 -10.91 14.31 8.87
C LEU A 79 -11.98 13.65 9.73
N LYS A 80 -12.48 12.46 9.39
CA LYS A 80 -13.44 11.73 10.25
C LYS A 80 -12.83 11.30 11.59
N GLN A 81 -11.57 10.88 11.61
CA GLN A 81 -10.88 10.53 12.86
C GLN A 81 -10.49 11.78 13.67
N ALA A 82 -9.98 12.84 13.03
CA ALA A 82 -9.64 14.09 13.71
C ALA A 82 -10.87 14.88 14.19
N ALA A 83 -12.02 14.73 13.53
CA ALA A 83 -13.21 15.48 13.88
C ALA A 83 -13.94 14.96 15.12
N GLN A 84 -13.83 13.69 15.54
CA GLN A 84 -14.71 13.09 16.56
C GLN A 84 -16.23 13.36 16.36
N ILE A 85 -16.65 13.91 15.21
CA ILE A 85 -18.05 14.21 14.94
C ILE A 85 -18.65 12.94 14.37
N ALA A 86 -19.21 12.19 15.32
CA ALA A 86 -20.47 11.47 15.25
C ALA A 86 -21.09 11.35 13.85
N LYS A 87 -21.43 10.10 13.51
CA LYS A 87 -22.55 9.73 12.65
C LYS A 87 -23.60 10.85 12.53
N GLY A 88 -23.78 11.34 11.30
CA GLY A 88 -24.92 12.10 10.82
C GLY A 88 -25.19 11.66 9.40
#